data_AF-A0A135VW37-F1
#
_entry.id   AF-A0A135VW37-F1
#
_cell.length_a   1.000
_cell.length_b   1.000
_cell.length_c   1.000
_cell.angle_alpha   90.00
_cell.angle_beta   90.00
_cell.angle_gamma   90.00
#
_symmetry.space_group_name_H-M   'P 1'
#
loop_
_entity.id
_entity.type
_entity.pdbx_description
1 polymer ?
#
loop_
_entity_poly.entity_id
_entity_poly.type
_entity_poly.pdbx_seq_one_letter_code
_entity_poly.pdbx_strand_id
1 'polypeptide(L)'
;MPKEDILYEPIRKNLATVLASYYIEKEKKPRFQSSPFEFEDNPRLEITANGKISETLKGEFNDYTFLVLRSEGKHPDIMGFIRRKRSEPRELITVEIKNQPIKLMHIFQAHLYQEIFQSNLSFLVSPKGIPEERVRFITSPNGRFIRGKVIILQFNDNIYGKSTFECHPKLRDVVPESLRKYFELSDKK
;
A
#
# COMPACT_ATOMS: atom_id res chain seq x y z
N MET A 1 -13.74 17.02 -12.51
CA MET A 1 -13.08 15.83 -11.91
C MET A 1 -13.64 15.63 -10.51
N PRO A 2 -14.07 14.42 -10.13
CA PRO A 2 -14.39 14.09 -8.75
C PRO A 2 -13.27 14.55 -7.80
N LYS A 3 -13.63 15.07 -6.62
CA LYS A 3 -12.65 15.53 -5.60
C LYS A 3 -11.68 14.43 -5.16
N GLU A 4 -12.03 13.17 -5.37
CA GLU A 4 -11.25 11.98 -5.02
C GLU A 4 -10.06 11.77 -5.96
N ASP A 5 -10.21 12.04 -7.27
CA ASP A 5 -9.12 11.90 -8.25
C ASP A 5 -7.93 12.83 -7.93
N ILE A 6 -8.22 14.01 -7.36
CA ILE A 6 -7.21 14.99 -6.93
C ILE A 6 -6.35 14.44 -5.79
N LEU A 7 -6.90 13.55 -4.94
CA LEU A 7 -6.16 12.92 -3.85
C LEU A 7 -5.46 11.64 -4.30
N TYR A 8 -6.08 10.87 -5.19
CA TYR A 8 -5.61 9.54 -5.56
C TYR A 8 -4.36 9.57 -6.44
N GLU A 9 -4.31 10.47 -7.43
CA GLU A 9 -3.15 10.55 -8.33
C GLU A 9 -1.84 10.92 -7.62
N PRO A 10 -1.78 11.94 -6.74
CA PRO A 10 -0.56 12.25 -5.98
C PRO A 10 -0.08 11.07 -5.13
N ILE A 11 -1.00 10.40 -4.43
CA ILE A 11 -0.69 9.22 -3.62
C ILE A 11 -0.16 8.09 -4.51
N ARG A 12 -0.83 7.78 -5.62
CA ARG A 12 -0.42 6.73 -6.56
C ARG A 12 0.98 6.98 -7.11
N LYS A 13 1.25 8.18 -7.62
CA LYS A 13 2.53 8.56 -8.22
C LYS A 13 3.67 8.49 -7.21
N ASN A 14 3.44 9.00 -6.00
CA ASN A 14 4.44 8.99 -4.94
C ASN A 14 4.73 7.55 -4.48
N LEU A 15 3.68 6.76 -4.25
CA LEU A 15 3.82 5.37 -3.82
C LEU A 15 4.54 4.52 -4.87
N ALA A 16 4.23 4.70 -6.17
CA ALA A 16 4.95 4.05 -7.25
C ALA A 16 6.46 4.39 -7.23
N THR A 17 6.82 5.63 -6.92
CA THR A 17 8.21 6.09 -6.81
C THR A 17 8.93 5.46 -5.61
N VAL A 18 8.26 5.42 -4.45
CA VAL A 18 8.75 4.77 -3.23
C VAL A 18 9.00 3.28 -3.48
N LEU A 19 8.02 2.59 -4.07
CA LEU A 19 8.13 1.17 -4.39
C LEU A 19 9.24 0.92 -5.41
N ALA A 20 9.35 1.73 -6.47
CA ALA A 20 10.42 1.55 -7.46
C ALA A 20 11.80 1.65 -6.81
N SER A 21 11.99 2.65 -5.94
CA SER A 21 13.22 2.83 -5.16
C SER A 21 13.49 1.64 -4.23
N TYR A 22 12.44 1.17 -3.54
CA TYR A 22 12.49 0.00 -2.67
C TYR A 22 13.01 -1.25 -3.39
N TYR A 23 12.44 -1.55 -4.53
CA TYR A 23 12.80 -2.77 -5.26
C TYR A 23 14.19 -2.65 -5.89
N ILE A 24 14.57 -1.52 -6.48
CA ILE A 24 15.94 -1.28 -6.97
C ILE A 24 16.99 -1.50 -5.86
N GLU A 25 16.76 -0.96 -4.66
CA GLU A 25 17.74 -1.10 -3.57
C GLU A 25 17.79 -2.51 -2.96
N LYS A 26 16.69 -3.27 -3.06
CA LYS A 26 16.66 -4.69 -2.68
C LYS A 26 17.55 -5.54 -3.58
N GLU A 27 17.68 -5.20 -4.87
CA GLU A 27 18.55 -5.91 -5.82
C GLU A 27 20.04 -5.74 -5.54
N LYS A 28 20.46 -4.56 -5.04
CA LYS A 28 21.88 -4.23 -4.82
C LYS A 28 22.56 -5.07 -3.74
N LYS A 29 21.84 -5.94 -3.03
CA LYS A 29 22.41 -6.88 -2.05
C LYS A 29 22.46 -8.31 -2.61
N PRO A 30 23.60 -8.73 -3.17
CA PRO A 30 24.05 -10.11 -2.99
C PRO A 30 25.52 -10.13 -2.54
N ARG A 31 25.76 -10.46 -1.26
CA ARG A 31 27.05 -11.04 -0.85
C ARG A 31 26.93 -12.55 -1.11
N PHE A 32 27.44 -13.00 -2.24
CA PHE A 32 27.52 -14.41 -2.65
C PHE A 32 26.18 -15.11 -2.97
N GLN A 33 25.61 -14.85 -4.15
CA GLN A 33 24.87 -15.87 -4.92
C GLN A 33 24.65 -15.39 -6.36
N SER A 34 24.78 -16.33 -7.29
CA SER A 34 24.73 -16.15 -8.74
C SER A 34 23.33 -15.78 -9.23
N SER A 35 23.12 -14.48 -9.41
CA SER A 35 22.24 -13.80 -10.39
C SER A 35 21.62 -12.58 -9.70
N PRO A 36 21.82 -11.35 -10.18
CA PRO A 36 21.00 -10.23 -9.72
C PRO A 36 19.54 -10.61 -9.99
N PHE A 37 18.69 -10.54 -8.97
CA PHE A 37 17.25 -10.44 -9.21
C PHE A 37 17.09 -9.14 -9.97
N GLU A 38 16.75 -9.22 -11.24
CA GLU A 38 16.44 -8.05 -12.03
C GLU A 38 14.90 -7.91 -11.99
N PHE A 39 14.32 -6.73 -11.73
CA PHE A 39 12.90 -6.44 -11.90
C PHE A 39 12.64 -6.11 -13.37
N GLU A 40 11.50 -6.56 -13.89
CA GLU A 40 11.21 -6.47 -15.34
C GLU A 40 10.63 -5.11 -15.69
N ASP A 41 9.83 -4.56 -14.77
CA ASP A 41 9.08 -3.33 -14.93
C ASP A 41 9.06 -2.49 -13.63
N ASN A 42 8.89 -1.17 -13.78
CA ASN A 42 8.51 -0.30 -12.66
C ASN A 42 7.18 -0.77 -12.02
N PRO A 43 6.95 -0.52 -10.72
CA PRO A 43 5.68 -0.84 -10.08
C PRO A 43 4.50 -0.26 -10.85
N ARG A 44 3.52 -1.12 -11.18
CA ARG A 44 2.32 -0.70 -11.88
C ARG A 44 1.20 -0.55 -10.89
N LEU A 45 0.79 0.70 -10.66
CA LEU A 45 -0.35 1.08 -9.81
C LEU A 45 -1.41 1.79 -10.66
N GLU A 46 -2.66 1.35 -10.56
CA GLU A 46 -3.81 1.91 -11.28
C GLU A 46 -4.92 2.29 -10.29
N ILE A 47 -5.57 3.44 -10.50
CA ILE A 47 -6.72 3.86 -9.71
C ILE A 47 -7.92 2.99 -10.09
N THR A 48 -8.48 2.28 -9.12
CA THR A 48 -9.59 1.34 -9.27
C THR A 48 -10.82 1.73 -8.45
N ALA A 49 -10.79 2.89 -7.79
CA ALA A 49 -11.88 3.39 -6.94
C ALA A 49 -13.25 3.50 -7.67
N ASN A 50 -13.24 3.69 -8.99
CA ASN A 50 -14.45 3.74 -9.81
C ASN A 50 -14.90 2.35 -10.32
N GLY A 51 -14.25 1.28 -9.88
CA GLY A 51 -14.51 -0.10 -10.30
C GLY A 51 -14.03 -0.47 -11.71
N LYS A 52 -13.36 0.45 -12.42
CA LYS A 52 -12.74 0.15 -13.71
C LYS A 52 -11.38 -0.49 -13.47
N ILE A 53 -11.26 -1.76 -13.84
CA ILE A 53 -10.03 -2.54 -13.70
C ILE A 53 -9.56 -2.91 -15.10
N SER A 54 -8.31 -2.59 -15.44
CA SER A 54 -7.75 -2.87 -16.76
C SER A 54 -7.56 -4.38 -16.98
N GLU A 55 -7.53 -4.79 -18.26
CA GLU A 55 -7.20 -6.18 -18.61
C GLU A 55 -5.80 -6.58 -18.12
N THR A 56 -4.87 -5.63 -18.03
CA THR A 56 -3.56 -5.91 -17.45
C THR A 56 -3.68 -6.27 -15.97
N LEU A 57 -4.40 -5.49 -15.15
CA LEU A 57 -4.62 -5.86 -13.75
C LEU A 57 -5.38 -7.18 -13.61
N LYS A 58 -6.34 -7.45 -14.50
CA LYS A 58 -7.09 -8.71 -14.47
C LYS A 58 -6.20 -9.92 -14.69
N GLY A 59 -5.25 -9.86 -15.62
CA GLY A 59 -4.29 -10.94 -15.88
C GLY A 59 -3.26 -11.18 -14.76
N GLU A 60 -3.25 -10.33 -13.73
CA GLU A 60 -2.28 -10.37 -12.63
C GLU A 60 -2.86 -10.88 -11.32
N PHE A 61 -4.17 -10.72 -11.13
CA PHE A 61 -4.89 -11.20 -9.96
C PHE A 61 -5.76 -12.42 -10.36
N ASN A 62 -6.18 -13.20 -9.37
CA ASN A 62 -7.03 -14.36 -9.61
C ASN A 62 -8.44 -13.93 -10.06
N ASP A 63 -9.03 -14.60 -11.05
CA ASP A 63 -10.40 -14.36 -11.52
C ASP A 63 -11.44 -14.40 -10.39
N TYR A 64 -11.26 -15.29 -9.40
CA TYR A 64 -12.14 -15.39 -8.23
C TYR A 64 -12.15 -14.11 -7.40
N THR A 65 -11.02 -13.41 -7.33
CA THR A 65 -10.91 -12.12 -6.63
C THR A 65 -11.88 -11.12 -7.25
N PHE A 66 -11.92 -11.00 -8.59
CA PHE A 66 -12.80 -10.06 -9.28
C PHE A 66 -14.27 -10.46 -9.32
N LEU A 67 -14.59 -11.74 -9.09
CA LEU A 67 -15.97 -12.19 -8.92
C LEU A 67 -16.58 -11.61 -7.63
N VAL A 68 -15.85 -11.73 -6.51
CA VAL A 68 -16.26 -11.19 -5.20
C VAL A 68 -16.45 -9.67 -5.26
N LEU A 69 -15.56 -8.99 -5.97
CA LEU A 69 -15.67 -7.55 -6.17
C LEU A 69 -16.91 -7.14 -6.95
N ARG A 70 -17.19 -7.84 -8.06
CA ARG A 70 -18.34 -7.54 -8.92
C ARG A 70 -19.67 -7.80 -8.21
N SER A 71 -19.74 -8.79 -7.34
CA SER A 71 -20.96 -9.07 -6.56
C SER A 71 -21.19 -8.08 -5.43
N GLU A 72 -20.14 -7.65 -4.73
CA GLU A 72 -20.25 -6.78 -3.55
C GLU A 72 -20.16 -5.27 -3.87
N GLY A 73 -19.72 -4.91 -5.08
CA GLY A 73 -19.53 -3.52 -5.50
C GLY A 73 -18.47 -2.78 -4.70
N LYS A 74 -17.50 -3.49 -4.11
CA LYS A 74 -16.44 -2.94 -3.26
C LYS A 74 -15.09 -3.22 -3.89
N HIS A 75 -14.25 -2.20 -4.02
CA HIS A 75 -12.93 -2.28 -4.62
C HIS A 75 -11.93 -1.48 -3.80
N PRO A 76 -10.64 -1.86 -3.79
CA PRO A 76 -9.58 -0.97 -3.35
C PRO A 76 -9.55 0.29 -4.21
N ASP A 77 -9.14 1.41 -3.63
CA ASP A 77 -9.02 2.66 -4.37
C ASP A 77 -7.90 2.61 -5.41
N ILE A 78 -6.80 1.92 -5.11
CA ILE A 78 -5.72 1.63 -6.05
C ILE A 78 -5.33 0.16 -5.93
N MET A 79 -5.12 -0.47 -7.08
CA MET A 79 -4.55 -1.81 -7.19
C MET A 79 -3.27 -1.79 -8.00
N GLY A 80 -2.40 -2.76 -7.76
CA GLY A 80 -1.17 -2.86 -8.51
C GLY A 80 -0.39 -4.13 -8.29
N PHE A 81 0.72 -4.24 -9.02
CA PHE A 81 1.61 -5.39 -8.95
C PHE A 81 3.03 -5.00 -9.36
N ILE A 82 3.97 -5.91 -9.05
CA ILE A 82 5.38 -5.79 -9.40
C ILE A 82 5.88 -7.13 -9.93
N ARG A 83 6.43 -7.10 -11.15
CA ARG A 83 7.00 -8.27 -11.84
C ARG A 83 8.50 -8.38 -11.57
N ARG A 84 8.92 -9.57 -11.11
CA ARG A 84 10.34 -9.96 -10.99
C ARG A 84 10.74 -10.68 -12.29
N LYS A 85 11.88 -10.36 -12.93
CA LYS A 85 12.26 -10.90 -14.27
C LYS A 85 12.29 -12.42 -14.41
N ARG A 86 12.34 -13.17 -13.31
CA ARG A 86 12.60 -14.63 -13.36
C ARG A 86 11.84 -15.47 -12.34
N SER A 87 10.83 -14.92 -11.65
CA SER A 87 10.12 -15.70 -10.62
C SER A 87 8.67 -15.27 -10.43
N GLU A 88 7.77 -16.25 -10.49
CA GLU A 88 6.59 -16.26 -9.63
C GLU A 88 7.02 -16.59 -8.19
N PRO A 89 6.34 -16.04 -7.16
CA PRO A 89 5.17 -15.18 -7.25
C PRO A 89 5.51 -13.70 -7.46
N ARG A 90 4.60 -13.02 -8.15
CA ARG A 90 4.57 -11.55 -8.30
C ARG A 90 4.18 -10.92 -6.97
N GLU A 91 4.54 -9.65 -6.76
CA GLU A 91 4.10 -8.93 -5.56
C GLU A 91 2.87 -8.09 -5.87
N LEU A 92 1.73 -8.50 -5.32
CA LEU A 92 0.44 -7.84 -5.47
C LEU A 92 0.26 -6.74 -4.40
N ILE A 93 -0.39 -5.66 -4.80
CA ILE A 93 -0.52 -4.44 -3.99
C ILE A 93 -1.97 -3.97 -3.97
N THR A 94 -2.46 -3.68 -2.77
CA THR A 94 -3.74 -2.98 -2.56
C THR A 94 -3.50 -1.69 -1.79
N VAL A 95 -4.24 -0.63 -2.13
CA VAL A 95 -4.22 0.64 -1.41
C VAL A 95 -5.65 1.10 -1.19
N GLU A 96 -5.96 1.42 0.05
CA GLU A 96 -7.18 2.10 0.44
C GLU A 96 -6.85 3.53 0.87
N ILE A 97 -7.62 4.50 0.39
CA ILE A 97 -7.41 5.92 0.64
C ILE A 97 -8.62 6.48 1.40
N LYS A 98 -8.35 7.27 2.43
CA LYS A 98 -9.40 7.95 3.22
C LYS A 98 -9.07 9.41 3.33
N ASN A 99 -9.98 10.28 2.90
CA ASN A 99 -9.86 11.75 3.04
C ASN A 99 -10.12 12.27 4.47
N GLN A 100 -10.31 11.38 5.43
CA GLN A 100 -10.65 11.64 6.83
C GLN A 100 -9.67 10.91 7.76
N PRO A 101 -9.62 11.24 9.07
CA PRO A 101 -8.81 10.49 10.03
C PRO A 101 -9.13 9.00 9.98
N ILE A 102 -8.10 8.17 10.09
CA ILE A 102 -8.26 6.72 9.98
C ILE A 102 -9.13 6.18 11.13
N LYS A 103 -10.23 5.52 10.77
CA LYS A 103 -11.13 4.82 11.66
C LYS A 103 -10.78 3.34 11.69
N LEU A 104 -11.20 2.65 12.75
CA LEU A 104 -10.99 1.21 12.90
C LEU A 104 -11.59 0.42 11.72
N MET A 105 -12.79 0.81 11.26
CA MET A 105 -13.43 0.18 10.09
C MET A 105 -12.63 0.33 8.79
N HIS A 106 -11.84 1.40 8.63
CA HIS A 106 -10.98 1.53 7.46
C HIS A 106 -9.83 0.52 7.48
N ILE A 107 -9.30 0.22 8.67
CA ILE A 107 -8.25 -0.79 8.85
C ILE A 107 -8.81 -2.18 8.52
N PHE A 108 -10.00 -2.49 9.02
CA PHE A 108 -10.70 -3.73 8.69
C PHE A 108 -10.97 -3.86 7.19
N GLN A 109 -11.39 -2.78 6.53
CA GLN A 109 -11.62 -2.77 5.09
C GLN A 109 -10.33 -3.03 4.30
N ALA A 110 -9.24 -2.32 4.62
CA ALA A 110 -7.94 -2.54 3.98
C ALA A 110 -7.42 -3.97 4.21
N HIS A 111 -7.59 -4.50 5.43
CA HIS A 111 -7.22 -5.87 5.74
C HIS A 111 -8.08 -6.90 5.00
N LEU A 112 -9.39 -6.67 4.89
CA LEU A 112 -10.29 -7.51 4.11
C LEU A 112 -9.85 -7.56 2.64
N TYR A 113 -9.48 -6.40 2.07
CA TYR A 113 -8.92 -6.37 0.72
C TYR A 113 -7.60 -7.13 0.64
N GLN A 114 -6.68 -6.97 1.60
CA GLN A 114 -5.46 -7.77 1.59
C GLN A 114 -5.74 -9.28 1.49
N GLU A 115 -6.71 -9.78 2.26
CA GLU A 115 -7.06 -11.21 2.29
C GLU A 115 -7.79 -11.65 1.00
N ILE A 116 -8.76 -10.87 0.49
CA ILE A 116 -9.49 -11.19 -0.75
C ILE A 116 -8.57 -11.19 -1.98
N PHE A 117 -7.65 -10.22 -2.03
CA PHE A 117 -6.73 -10.02 -3.15
C PHE A 117 -5.40 -10.76 -2.97
N GLN A 118 -5.20 -11.42 -1.84
CA GLN A 118 -3.96 -12.08 -1.45
C GLN A 118 -2.73 -11.17 -1.66
N SER A 119 -2.88 -9.87 -1.36
CA SER A 119 -1.86 -8.88 -1.68
C SER A 119 -0.68 -8.95 -0.72
N ASN A 120 0.54 -8.92 -1.26
CA ASN A 120 1.78 -8.93 -0.49
C ASN A 120 1.98 -7.63 0.30
N LEU A 121 1.55 -6.50 -0.26
CA LEU A 121 1.55 -5.20 0.41
C LEU A 121 0.14 -4.61 0.38
N SER A 122 -0.36 -4.24 1.56
CA SER A 122 -1.63 -3.52 1.69
C SER A 122 -1.41 -2.22 2.41
N PHE A 123 -1.84 -1.11 1.81
CA PHE A 123 -1.65 0.24 2.32
C PHE A 123 -3.00 0.85 2.70
N LEU A 124 -3.04 1.52 3.84
CA LEU A 124 -4.14 2.41 4.22
C LEU A 124 -3.58 3.82 4.39
N VAL A 125 -3.99 4.72 3.50
CA VAL A 125 -3.41 6.06 3.37
C VAL A 125 -4.46 7.11 3.69
N SER A 126 -4.09 8.12 4.46
CA SER A 126 -4.94 9.29 4.71
C SER A 126 -4.11 10.57 4.86
N PRO A 127 -4.51 11.71 4.28
CA PRO A 127 -3.85 12.98 4.55
C PRO A 127 -4.11 13.51 5.97
N LYS A 128 -5.02 12.90 6.73
CA LYS A 128 -5.31 13.24 8.12
C LYS A 128 -4.63 12.30 9.12
N GLY A 129 -3.97 11.26 8.63
CA GLY A 129 -3.26 10.27 9.44
C GLY A 129 -4.17 9.42 10.34
N ILE A 130 -3.55 8.80 11.33
CA ILE A 130 -4.21 7.93 12.31
C ILE A 130 -4.30 8.61 13.68
N PRO A 131 -5.49 8.66 14.32
CA PRO A 131 -5.63 9.14 15.70
C PRO A 131 -4.90 8.24 16.71
N GLU A 132 -4.32 8.83 17.75
CA GLU A 132 -3.56 8.11 18.78
C GLU A 132 -4.39 7.01 19.48
N GLU A 133 -5.69 7.22 19.68
CA GLU A 133 -6.58 6.18 20.22
C GLU A 133 -6.60 4.90 19.37
N ARG A 134 -6.47 5.02 18.05
CA ARG A 134 -6.44 3.89 17.12
C ARG A 134 -5.06 3.24 17.12
N VAL A 135 -4.00 4.04 17.21
CA VAL A 135 -2.65 3.53 17.41
C VAL A 135 -2.60 2.66 18.67
N ARG A 136 -3.08 3.18 19.80
CA ARG A 136 -3.14 2.44 21.07
C ARG A 136 -3.89 1.12 20.93
N PHE A 137 -5.04 1.12 20.26
CA PHE A 137 -5.81 -0.10 20.01
C PHE A 137 -5.01 -1.13 19.20
N ILE A 138 -4.41 -0.72 18.07
CA ILE A 138 -3.62 -1.62 17.19
C ILE A 138 -2.42 -2.22 17.94
N THR A 139 -1.76 -1.42 18.77
CA THR A 139 -0.58 -1.87 19.53
C THR A 139 -0.94 -2.69 20.78
N SER A 140 -2.21 -2.67 21.20
CA SER A 140 -2.68 -3.47 22.32
C SER A 140 -2.80 -4.96 21.95
N PRO A 141 -2.90 -5.88 22.92
CA PRO A 141 -3.17 -7.29 22.66
C PRO A 141 -4.42 -7.52 21.80
N ASN A 142 -5.44 -6.66 21.94
CA ASN A 142 -6.69 -6.72 21.19
C ASN A 142 -6.51 -6.35 19.70
N GLY A 143 -5.43 -5.65 19.34
CA GLY A 143 -5.12 -5.28 17.95
C GLY A 143 -4.28 -6.32 17.20
N ARG A 144 -3.95 -7.45 17.82
CA ARG A 144 -2.98 -8.42 17.26
C ARG A 144 -3.39 -8.98 15.90
N PHE A 145 -4.69 -9.11 15.63
CA PHE A 145 -5.20 -9.66 14.36
C PHE A 145 -5.04 -8.69 13.17
N ILE A 146 -4.92 -7.38 13.40
CA ILE A 146 -4.69 -6.35 12.37
C ILE A 146 -3.23 -5.88 12.31
N ARG A 147 -2.45 -6.10 13.38
CA ARG A 147 -1.04 -5.68 13.45
C ARG A 147 -0.19 -6.43 12.42
N GLY A 148 0.62 -5.71 11.64
CA GLY A 148 1.53 -6.30 10.65
C GLY A 148 0.89 -6.66 9.32
N LYS A 149 -0.43 -6.47 9.18
CA LYS A 149 -1.17 -6.81 7.97
C LYS A 149 -1.29 -5.64 7.01
N VAL A 150 -1.72 -4.49 7.53
CA VAL A 150 -1.92 -3.26 6.76
C VAL A 150 -0.86 -2.21 7.17
N ILE A 151 -0.20 -1.63 6.17
CA ILE A 151 0.74 -0.52 6.33
C ILE A 151 -0.06 0.77 6.37
N ILE A 152 -0.10 1.42 7.53
CA ILE A 152 -0.87 2.64 7.75
C ILE A 152 0.04 3.86 7.57
N LEU A 153 -0.32 4.75 6.65
CA LEU A 153 0.46 5.94 6.30
C LEU A 153 -0.37 7.22 6.34
N GLN A 154 0.26 8.30 6.80
CA GLN A 154 -0.21 9.66 6.57
C GLN A 154 0.42 10.20 5.29
N PHE A 155 -0.38 10.75 4.39
CA PHE A 155 0.13 11.40 3.17
C PHE A 155 0.19 12.91 3.35
N ASN A 156 1.39 13.48 3.26
CA ASN A 156 1.58 14.92 3.32
C ASN A 156 1.84 15.44 1.91
N ASP A 157 0.84 16.09 1.34
CA ASP A 157 1.01 16.72 0.04
C ASP A 157 1.69 18.07 0.20
N ASN A 158 2.89 18.20 -0.36
CA ASN A 158 3.62 19.46 -0.36
C ASN A 158 3.58 20.04 -1.78
N ILE A 159 2.70 21.02 -1.99
CA ILE A 159 2.47 21.67 -3.29
C ILE A 159 3.77 22.32 -3.83
N TYR A 160 4.70 22.68 -2.95
CA TYR A 160 5.96 23.36 -3.30
C TYR A 160 7.20 22.47 -3.16
N GLY A 161 7.02 21.20 -2.80
CA GLY A 161 8.11 20.29 -2.48
C GLY A 161 7.80 18.85 -2.87
N LYS A 162 8.56 17.91 -2.29
CA LYS A 162 8.29 16.49 -2.47
C LYS A 162 7.22 16.07 -1.46
N SER A 163 6.08 15.56 -1.93
CA SER A 163 5.09 14.96 -1.03
C SER A 163 5.72 13.77 -0.30
N THR A 164 5.30 13.50 0.94
CA THR A 164 5.90 12.45 1.77
C THR A 164 4.85 11.53 2.37
N PHE A 165 5.30 10.35 2.78
CA PHE A 165 4.50 9.41 3.56
C PHE A 165 5.12 9.30 4.95
N GLU A 166 4.31 9.54 5.97
CA GLU A 166 4.68 9.36 7.36
C GLU A 166 4.05 8.09 7.92
N CYS A 167 4.81 7.33 8.70
CA CYS A 167 4.31 6.24 9.52
C CYS A 167 4.36 6.64 10.99
N HIS A 168 3.32 6.28 11.75
CA HIS A 168 3.33 6.51 13.18
C HIS A 168 4.45 5.69 13.85
N PRO A 169 5.29 6.28 14.74
CA PRO A 169 6.44 5.60 15.32
C PRO A 169 6.13 4.25 15.98
N LYS A 170 4.99 4.17 16.69
CA LYS A 170 4.51 2.93 17.35
C LYS A 170 4.01 1.84 16.38
N LEU A 171 3.85 2.18 15.11
CA LEU A 171 3.46 1.25 14.03
C LEU A 171 4.65 0.98 13.09
N ARG A 172 5.83 1.53 13.36
CA ARG A 172 7.00 1.35 12.49
C ARG A 172 7.40 -0.12 12.35
N ASP A 173 7.21 -0.89 13.40
CA ASP A 173 7.49 -2.32 13.43
C ASP A 173 6.64 -3.12 12.42
N VAL A 174 5.43 -2.65 12.12
CA VAL A 174 4.54 -3.30 11.14
C VAL A 174 4.94 -3.05 9.69
N VAL A 175 5.77 -2.03 9.44
CA VAL A 175 6.33 -1.78 8.12
C VAL A 175 7.50 -2.75 7.91
N PRO A 176 7.58 -3.47 6.77
CA PRO A 176 8.74 -4.26 6.42
C PRO A 176 10.03 -3.45 6.59
N GLU A 177 11.03 -4.01 7.27
CA GLU A 177 12.25 -3.28 7.66
C GLU A 177 12.89 -2.53 6.49
N SER A 178 12.93 -3.19 5.34
CA SER A 178 13.50 -2.68 4.11
C SER A 178 12.70 -1.53 3.47
N LEU A 179 11.41 -1.38 3.81
CA LEU A 179 10.56 -0.25 3.43
C LEU A 179 10.61 0.93 4.43
N ARG A 180 11.04 0.70 5.67
CA ARG A 180 10.99 1.72 6.75
C ARG A 180 11.76 3.00 6.45
N LYS A 181 12.77 2.97 5.57
CA LYS A 181 13.59 4.15 5.23
C LYS A 181 12.90 5.10 4.25
N TYR A 182 11.83 4.68 3.59
CA TYR A 182 11.07 5.54 2.65
C TYR A 182 9.89 6.23 3.31
N PHE A 183 9.62 5.93 4.59
CA PHE A 183 8.56 6.55 5.35
C PHE A 183 9.17 7.36 6.49
N GLU A 184 8.79 8.62 6.55
CA GLU A 184 9.17 9.51 7.64
C GLU A 184 8.49 9.02 8.93
N LEU A 185 9.13 9.25 10.07
CA LEU A 185 8.47 9.04 11.36
C LEU A 185 7.76 10.32 11.70
N SER A 186 6.46 10.24 12.02
CA SER A 186 5.73 11.43 12.45
C SER A 186 6.34 11.94 13.75
N ASP A 187 6.84 13.18 13.76
CA ASP A 187 7.31 13.90 14.94
C ASP A 187 6.12 14.37 15.79
N LYS A 188 5.34 13.43 16.34
CA LYS A 188 4.25 13.77 17.25
C LYS A 188 4.64 13.44 18.69
N LYS A 189 4.96 14.52 19.41
CA LYS A 189 5.02 14.61 20.87
C LYS A 189 3.66 14.30 21.49
#